data_AF-E2BV57-F1
#
_entry.id   AF-E2BV57-F1
#
_cell.length_a   1.000
_cell.length_b   1.000
_cell.length_c   1.000
_cell.angle_alpha   90.00
_cell.angle_beta   90.00
_cell.angle_gamma   90.00
#
_symmetry.space_group_name_H-M   'P 1'
#
loop_
_entity.id
_entity.type
_entity.pdbx_description
1 polymer ?
#
loop_
_entity_poly.entity_id
_entity_poly.type
_entity_poly.pdbx_seq_one_letter_code
_entity_poly.pdbx_strand_id
1 'polypeptide(L)'
;MAVVSGTQDRNPRTTKPFLGGWKNTLTGLIYHNACTQTHGCGIARSDGITQTVAVADAITEVVHDQAVQVQFLPDARDRVVTSGVSYLNTAPIQEVESSALQDNNQLLLDSVLKIQRCFRAHRARARRSAAKGTSLQAAKISQEDNEATATPAEQLQALSSCAGFTILNRRSPRTSSDFESLRNLLDRWRILESERASRTLLGASRVAACGLILSKEVELLRAMDSMRSAARVKYRERKRRRLLDELSKPVAWQDSRGRAVLVDTLRVQRARQHRNVYASLANENLSVPERLDLLCGLRRVAGMHTCSQSLELAYLVDQELALLTRRVDTGRLNWLRNRLKLSFLKLARNALQGDLEEDSRFSWLDASITRLCRTCGRLLPLEKFPRERRLRSSICVYCTSMRTRREPRVVYDPYERMLREIRRCETRTGCYGSLAFVIGAKVVYRLVNEIWHGRSGISECDDLDELRLTRFRRELEWAPWNSLLLTTTEAAVHHGIADIENFYDARLLRKFHTKNLQARMRFGSVSEAQRNIVTPSSMDN
;
A
#
# COMPACT_ATOMS: atom_id res chain seq x y z
N MET A 1 2.33 31.12 -62.60
CA MET A 1 1.76 32.30 -61.90
C MET A 1 2.56 32.52 -60.63
N ALA A 2 3.26 33.65 -60.56
CA ALA A 2 4.03 34.06 -59.39
C ALA A 2 3.10 34.57 -58.28
N VAL A 3 3.39 34.22 -57.02
CA VAL A 3 2.95 35.00 -55.87
C VAL A 3 4.21 35.41 -55.11
N VAL A 4 4.54 36.68 -55.28
CA VAL A 4 5.55 37.40 -54.53
C VAL A 4 4.97 37.68 -53.15
N SER A 5 5.69 37.30 -52.09
CA SER A 5 5.49 37.91 -50.76
C SER A 5 6.81 38.55 -50.36
N GLY A 6 6.77 39.88 -50.23
CA GLY A 6 7.93 40.71 -50.00
C GLY A 6 8.47 40.55 -48.59
N THR A 7 9.75 40.27 -48.48
CA THR A 7 10.51 40.47 -47.24
C THR A 7 11.13 41.86 -47.28
N GLN A 8 10.73 42.69 -46.32
CA GLN A 8 11.25 44.04 -46.10
C GLN A 8 12.78 44.06 -45.99
N ASP A 9 13.41 44.88 -46.81
CA ASP A 9 14.79 45.32 -46.62
C ASP A 9 14.93 46.16 -45.36
N ARG A 10 15.91 45.83 -44.51
CA ARG A 10 16.49 46.76 -43.53
C ARG A 10 18.01 46.73 -43.56
N ASN A 11 18.51 47.81 -44.17
CA ASN A 11 19.77 48.53 -44.05
C ASN A 11 21.13 47.91 -44.47
N PRO A 12 21.91 48.66 -45.31
CA PRO A 12 23.18 48.22 -45.87
C PRO A 12 24.35 48.90 -45.15
N ARG A 13 25.07 48.23 -44.24
CA ARG A 13 26.29 48.81 -43.66
C ARG A 13 27.19 47.79 -42.96
N THR A 14 27.64 46.79 -43.71
CA THR A 14 28.95 46.16 -43.51
C THR A 14 29.21 45.26 -44.71
N THR A 15 30.16 45.63 -45.57
CA THR A 15 30.58 44.78 -46.68
C THR A 15 31.13 43.49 -46.08
N LYS A 16 30.49 42.36 -46.38
CA LYS A 16 30.89 41.06 -45.82
C LYS A 16 32.33 40.73 -46.23
N PRO A 17 33.25 40.47 -45.29
CA PRO A 17 34.63 40.12 -45.63
C PRO A 17 34.67 38.79 -46.39
N PHE A 18 35.55 38.67 -47.38
CA PHE A 18 35.72 37.43 -48.14
C PHE A 18 36.48 36.40 -47.30
N LEU A 19 35.73 35.44 -46.76
CA LEU A 19 36.25 34.37 -45.88
C LEU A 19 36.47 33.04 -46.63
N GLY A 20 36.48 33.07 -47.96
CA GLY A 20 36.72 31.90 -48.82
C GLY A 20 35.62 31.63 -49.85
N GLY A 21 36.02 31.12 -51.01
CA GLY A 21 35.17 30.88 -52.17
C GLY A 21 35.91 31.01 -53.50
N TRP A 22 35.17 31.16 -54.59
CA TRP A 22 35.71 31.14 -55.97
C TRP A 22 35.25 32.39 -56.72
N LYS A 23 36.12 33.01 -57.51
CA LYS A 23 35.78 34.16 -58.34
C LYS A 23 35.74 33.72 -59.81
N ASN A 24 34.64 34.01 -60.49
CA ASN A 24 34.56 33.78 -61.92
C ASN A 24 35.36 34.88 -62.64
N THR A 25 36.33 34.47 -63.45
CA THR A 25 37.29 35.37 -64.12
C THR A 25 36.68 36.16 -65.27
N LEU A 26 35.62 35.66 -65.92
CA LEU A 26 34.98 36.32 -67.06
C LEU A 26 33.91 37.33 -66.63
N THR A 27 33.17 37.04 -65.55
CA THR A 27 32.04 37.87 -65.08
C THR A 27 32.38 38.72 -63.86
N GLY A 28 33.54 38.48 -63.23
CA GLY A 28 34.00 39.21 -62.05
C GLY A 28 33.24 38.91 -60.76
N LEU A 29 32.19 38.07 -60.81
CA LEU A 29 31.36 37.71 -59.66
C LEU A 29 32.11 36.81 -58.68
N ILE A 30 31.97 37.12 -57.39
CA ILE A 30 32.60 36.39 -56.27
C ILE A 30 31.56 35.50 -55.61
N TYR A 31 31.80 34.20 -55.61
CA TYR A 31 30.96 33.20 -54.95
C TYR A 31 31.58 32.84 -53.60
N HIS A 32 30.82 32.99 -52.51
CA HIS A 32 31.27 32.66 -51.15
C HIS A 32 30.92 31.21 -50.79
N ASN A 33 31.74 30.54 -49.97
CA ASN A 33 31.43 29.19 -49.48
C ASN A 33 30.16 29.17 -48.61
N ALA A 34 29.34 28.13 -48.75
CA ALA A 34 28.02 28.01 -48.09
C ALA A 34 28.07 28.21 -46.56
N CYS A 35 29.11 27.69 -45.91
CA CYS A 35 29.33 27.83 -44.46
C CYS A 35 29.56 29.27 -43.97
N THR A 36 29.78 30.22 -44.88
CA THR A 36 29.94 31.65 -44.56
C THR A 36 28.69 32.46 -44.89
N GLN A 37 27.69 31.89 -45.57
CA GLN A 37 26.51 32.60 -46.08
C GLN A 37 25.38 32.76 -45.05
N THR A 38 25.39 31.98 -43.98
CA THR A 38 24.42 32.08 -42.90
C THR A 38 25.05 32.81 -41.71
N HIS A 39 24.43 33.91 -41.28
CA HIS A 39 24.76 34.49 -39.98
C HIS A 39 24.42 33.44 -38.92
N GLY A 40 25.42 33.02 -38.13
CA GLY A 40 25.23 32.07 -37.04
C GLY A 40 24.26 32.65 -36.01
N CYS A 41 22.97 32.36 -36.18
CA CYS A 41 21.99 32.58 -35.15
C CYS A 41 22.34 31.61 -34.01
N GLY A 42 22.87 32.16 -32.91
CA GLY A 42 23.38 31.39 -31.79
C GLY A 42 22.34 30.38 -31.32
N ILE A 43 22.77 29.11 -31.20
CA ILE A 43 22.16 27.97 -30.51
C ILE A 43 20.72 28.26 -30.00
N ALA A 44 19.78 28.37 -30.93
CA ALA A 44 18.36 28.30 -30.63
C ALA A 44 17.96 26.83 -30.82
N ARG A 45 17.45 26.23 -29.74
CA ARG A 45 16.98 24.83 -29.72
C ARG A 45 16.00 24.65 -30.87
N SER A 46 16.21 23.63 -31.70
CA SER A 46 15.31 23.33 -32.81
C SER A 46 13.92 22.99 -32.26
N ASP A 47 12.97 23.91 -32.39
CA ASP A 47 11.56 23.63 -32.15
C ASP A 47 11.05 22.76 -33.31
N GLY A 48 10.90 21.46 -33.06
CA GLY A 48 10.32 20.53 -34.02
C GLY A 48 8.82 20.80 -34.16
N ILE A 49 8.41 21.54 -35.18
CA ILE A 49 7.00 21.72 -35.52
C ILE A 49 6.54 20.50 -36.32
N THR A 50 5.80 19.59 -35.70
CA THR A 50 5.12 18.48 -36.39
C THR A 50 3.68 18.87 -36.68
N GLN A 51 3.29 18.93 -37.96
CA GLN A 51 1.88 19.04 -38.35
C GLN A 51 1.19 17.70 -38.08
N THR A 52 0.31 17.68 -37.08
CA THR A 52 -0.58 16.54 -36.81
C THR A 52 -1.73 16.57 -37.80
N VAL A 53 -1.65 15.77 -38.87
CA VAL A 53 -2.76 15.56 -39.82
C VAL A 53 -3.58 14.36 -39.34
N ALA A 54 -4.91 14.47 -39.40
CA ALA A 54 -5.80 13.35 -39.17
C ALA A 54 -5.69 12.36 -40.34
N VAL A 55 -5.06 11.21 -40.11
CA VAL A 55 -4.97 10.12 -41.08
C VAL A 55 -6.16 9.20 -40.85
N ALA A 56 -6.91 8.90 -41.91
CA ALA A 56 -7.99 7.93 -41.90
C ALA A 56 -7.72 6.87 -42.97
N ASP A 57 -7.78 5.60 -42.59
CA ASP A 57 -7.58 4.49 -43.50
C ASP A 57 -8.89 4.18 -44.23
N ALA A 58 -8.84 4.07 -45.56
CA ALA A 58 -9.96 3.66 -46.40
C ALA A 58 -9.67 2.28 -47.00
N ILE A 59 -10.62 1.36 -46.90
CA ILE A 59 -10.53 0.01 -47.47
C ILE A 59 -11.27 0.01 -48.81
N THR A 60 -10.61 -0.42 -49.88
CA THR A 60 -11.22 -0.66 -51.19
C THR A 60 -11.26 -2.16 -51.47
N GLU A 61 -12.45 -2.70 -51.70
CA GLU A 61 -12.63 -4.10 -52.13
C GLU A 61 -12.53 -4.20 -53.67
N VAL A 62 -11.99 -5.31 -54.17
CA VAL A 62 -11.91 -5.63 -55.61
C VAL A 62 -13.00 -6.64 -55.95
N VAL A 63 -13.57 -6.56 -57.15
CA VAL A 63 -14.59 -7.52 -57.62
C VAL A 63 -14.01 -8.93 -57.67
N HIS A 64 -14.73 -9.91 -57.14
CA HIS A 64 -14.37 -11.32 -57.19
C HIS A 64 -15.35 -12.05 -58.12
N ASP A 65 -14.85 -12.54 -59.24
CA ASP A 65 -15.65 -13.36 -60.16
C ASP A 65 -15.77 -14.79 -59.61
N GLN A 66 -17.00 -15.28 -59.48
CA GLN A 66 -17.30 -16.66 -59.13
C GLN A 66 -18.05 -17.32 -60.29
N ALA A 67 -17.50 -18.39 -60.85
CA ALA A 67 -18.16 -19.19 -61.87
C ALA A 67 -18.90 -20.36 -61.22
N VAL A 68 -20.16 -20.57 -61.63
CA VAL A 68 -20.98 -21.71 -61.22
C VAL A 68 -21.33 -22.53 -62.46
N GLN A 69 -21.01 -23.82 -62.45
CA GLN A 69 -21.34 -24.75 -63.53
C GLN A 69 -22.59 -25.57 -63.14
N VAL A 70 -23.59 -25.61 -64.00
CA VAL A 70 -24.94 -26.11 -63.68
C VAL A 70 -25.17 -27.62 -63.88
N GLN A 71 -24.12 -28.41 -64.19
CA GLN A 71 -24.16 -29.87 -64.23
C GLN A 71 -22.77 -30.42 -63.87
N PHE A 72 -22.65 -31.13 -62.75
CA PHE A 72 -21.38 -31.62 -62.23
C PHE A 72 -21.53 -32.96 -61.48
N LEU A 73 -20.51 -33.84 -61.57
CA LEU A 73 -20.32 -34.97 -60.65
C LEU A 73 -19.64 -34.43 -59.38
N PRO A 74 -20.17 -34.64 -58.16
CA PRO A 74 -19.63 -34.01 -56.94
C PRO A 74 -18.12 -34.26 -56.74
N ASP A 75 -17.36 -33.21 -56.44
CA ASP A 75 -15.95 -33.31 -56.04
C ASP A 75 -15.87 -33.43 -54.51
N ALA A 76 -14.80 -34.03 -53.99
CA ALA A 76 -14.59 -34.22 -52.55
C ALA A 76 -14.46 -32.89 -51.78
N ARG A 77 -14.33 -31.76 -52.49
CA ARG A 77 -14.25 -30.40 -51.92
C ARG A 77 -15.61 -29.71 -51.81
N ASP A 78 -16.66 -30.29 -52.40
CA ASP A 78 -18.00 -29.73 -52.35
C ASP A 78 -18.61 -29.94 -50.96
N ARG A 79 -19.06 -28.85 -50.35
CA ARG A 79 -19.70 -28.89 -49.03
C ARG A 79 -21.20 -28.85 -49.19
N VAL A 80 -21.86 -29.99 -48.99
CA VAL A 80 -23.34 -30.05 -48.94
C VAL A 80 -23.80 -29.44 -47.62
N VAL A 81 -24.45 -28.28 -47.68
CA VAL A 81 -25.03 -27.61 -46.51
C VAL A 81 -26.50 -28.03 -46.41
N THR A 82 -26.82 -28.91 -45.47
CA THR A 82 -28.21 -29.26 -45.15
C THR A 82 -28.77 -28.20 -44.19
N SER A 83 -29.92 -27.60 -44.50
CA SER A 83 -30.60 -26.69 -43.58
C SER A 83 -31.02 -27.48 -42.33
N GLY A 84 -30.54 -27.06 -41.16
CA GLY A 84 -30.66 -27.82 -39.92
C GLY A 84 -32.11 -27.97 -39.46
N VAL A 85 -32.71 -29.13 -39.69
CA VAL A 85 -33.94 -29.57 -39.02
C VAL A 85 -33.54 -30.23 -37.70
N SER A 86 -33.84 -29.55 -36.60
CA SER A 86 -33.79 -30.10 -35.23
C SER A 86 -34.69 -31.32 -35.13
N TYR A 87 -34.12 -32.46 -34.79
CA TYR A 87 -34.80 -33.70 -34.42
C TYR A 87 -35.72 -33.44 -33.22
N LEU A 88 -37.00 -33.17 -33.50
CA LEU A 88 -38.20 -33.53 -32.74
C LEU A 88 -39.42 -32.97 -33.50
N ASN A 89 -40.34 -33.86 -33.84
CA ASN A 89 -41.67 -33.68 -34.44
C ASN A 89 -41.80 -33.65 -35.99
N THR A 90 -42.61 -34.61 -36.43
CA THR A 90 -43.21 -34.84 -37.73
C THR A 90 -44.16 -33.69 -38.11
N ALA A 91 -43.87 -32.96 -39.19
CA ALA A 91 -44.84 -32.22 -40.00
C ALA A 91 -44.19 -31.82 -41.35
N PRO A 92 -44.97 -31.72 -42.44
CA PRO A 92 -44.43 -31.67 -43.79
C PRO A 92 -43.87 -30.29 -44.15
N ILE A 93 -42.95 -30.34 -45.11
CA ILE A 93 -42.27 -29.22 -45.77
C ILE A 93 -43.30 -28.18 -46.21
N GLN A 94 -43.28 -27.01 -45.57
CA GLN A 94 -43.90 -25.80 -46.07
C GLN A 94 -42.84 -24.70 -46.03
N GLU A 95 -42.55 -24.19 -47.23
CA GLU A 95 -41.71 -23.05 -47.60
C GLU A 95 -41.35 -22.10 -46.43
N VAL A 96 -40.14 -22.29 -45.88
CA VAL A 96 -39.59 -21.49 -44.76
C VAL A 96 -38.96 -20.18 -45.25
N GLU A 97 -38.87 -19.95 -46.55
CA GLU A 97 -38.08 -18.84 -47.11
C GLU A 97 -38.74 -17.46 -46.99
N SER A 98 -40.04 -17.37 -46.73
CA SER A 98 -40.76 -16.08 -46.70
C SER A 98 -40.89 -15.47 -45.30
N SER A 99 -40.94 -16.26 -44.22
CA SER A 99 -41.19 -15.72 -42.86
C SER A 99 -39.93 -15.18 -42.18
N ALA A 100 -38.77 -15.80 -42.41
CA ALA A 100 -37.51 -15.42 -41.75
C ALA A 100 -36.99 -14.04 -42.19
N LEU A 101 -37.24 -13.63 -43.45
CA LEU A 101 -36.91 -12.30 -43.95
C LEU A 101 -37.77 -11.21 -43.30
N GLN A 102 -39.04 -11.51 -43.04
CA GLN A 102 -40.00 -10.57 -42.46
C GLN A 102 -39.75 -10.38 -40.96
N ASP A 103 -39.43 -11.47 -40.24
CA ASP A 103 -39.02 -11.42 -38.83
C ASP A 103 -37.69 -10.68 -38.62
N ASN A 104 -36.71 -10.87 -39.51
CA ASN A 104 -35.45 -10.13 -39.45
C ASN A 104 -35.64 -8.63 -39.68
N ASN A 105 -36.54 -8.24 -40.59
CA ASN A 105 -36.85 -6.83 -40.84
C ASN A 105 -37.56 -6.17 -39.65
N GLN A 106 -38.43 -6.90 -38.94
CA GLN A 106 -39.07 -6.40 -37.71
C GLN A 106 -38.06 -6.24 -36.57
N LEU A 107 -37.17 -7.23 -36.37
CA LEU A 107 -36.10 -7.15 -35.36
C LEU A 107 -35.12 -6.00 -35.65
N LEU A 108 -34.84 -5.74 -36.92
CA LEU A 108 -33.98 -4.64 -37.35
C LEU A 108 -34.67 -3.29 -37.12
N LEU A 109 -35.98 -3.19 -37.41
CA LEU A 109 -36.80 -2.02 -37.08
C LEU A 109 -36.85 -1.72 -35.57
N ASP A 110 -37.08 -2.73 -34.73
CA ASP A 110 -37.07 -2.58 -33.28
C ASP A 110 -35.70 -2.15 -32.74
N SER A 111 -34.63 -2.70 -33.32
CA SER A 111 -33.25 -2.32 -32.99
C SER A 111 -32.96 -0.88 -33.38
N VAL A 112 -33.40 -0.44 -34.57
CA VAL A 112 -33.28 0.95 -35.04
C VAL A 112 -34.07 1.89 -34.12
N LEU A 113 -35.31 1.56 -33.76
CA LEU A 113 -36.13 2.35 -32.85
C LEU A 113 -35.48 2.48 -31.46
N LYS A 114 -34.86 1.41 -30.96
CA LYS A 114 -34.12 1.41 -29.69
C LYS A 114 -32.89 2.32 -29.75
N ILE A 115 -32.11 2.25 -30.83
CA ILE A 115 -30.94 3.13 -31.07
C ILE A 115 -31.41 4.59 -31.15
N GLN A 116 -32.47 4.89 -31.90
CA GLN A 116 -33.01 6.23 -32.03
C GLN A 116 -33.51 6.80 -30.70
N ARG A 117 -34.21 6.01 -29.87
CA ARG A 117 -34.63 6.42 -28.51
C ARG A 117 -33.42 6.75 -27.64
N CYS A 118 -32.39 5.90 -27.64
CA CYS A 118 -31.17 6.12 -26.87
C CYS A 118 -30.41 7.36 -27.33
N PHE A 119 -30.32 7.59 -28.65
CA PHE A 119 -29.66 8.76 -29.23
C PHE A 119 -30.42 10.05 -28.91
N ARG A 120 -31.75 10.07 -28.98
CA ARG A 120 -32.58 11.21 -28.56
C ARG A 120 -32.37 11.54 -27.08
N ALA A 121 -32.33 10.53 -26.21
CA ALA A 121 -32.05 10.71 -24.79
C ALA A 121 -30.61 11.20 -24.52
N HIS A 122 -29.62 10.70 -25.26
CA HIS A 122 -28.23 11.19 -25.21
C HIS A 122 -28.15 12.65 -25.64
N ARG A 123 -28.78 13.03 -26.76
CA ARG A 123 -28.80 14.42 -27.26
C ARG A 123 -29.48 15.38 -26.27
N ALA A 124 -30.57 14.96 -25.63
CA ALA A 124 -31.23 15.74 -24.58
C ALA A 124 -30.34 15.92 -23.33
N ARG A 125 -29.58 14.89 -22.95
CA ARG A 125 -28.58 14.96 -21.86
C ARG A 125 -27.39 15.83 -22.23
N ALA A 126 -26.88 15.75 -23.46
CA ALA A 126 -25.79 16.58 -23.98
C ALA A 126 -26.18 18.06 -24.00
N ARG A 127 -27.41 18.39 -24.46
CA ARG A 127 -27.94 19.77 -24.41
C ARG A 127 -28.10 20.29 -22.97
N ARG A 128 -28.61 19.47 -22.05
CA ARG A 128 -28.66 19.81 -20.61
C ARG A 128 -27.28 20.01 -19.99
N SER A 129 -26.29 19.24 -20.42
CA SER A 129 -24.91 19.34 -19.94
C SER A 129 -24.21 20.58 -20.52
N ALA A 130 -24.48 20.94 -21.77
CA ALA A 130 -24.02 22.19 -22.37
C ALA A 130 -24.65 23.42 -21.69
N ALA A 131 -25.97 23.41 -21.44
CA ALA A 131 -26.66 24.49 -20.72
C ALA A 131 -26.21 24.62 -19.25
N LYS A 132 -25.94 23.51 -18.56
CA LYS A 132 -25.30 23.52 -17.23
C LYS A 132 -23.85 24.01 -17.31
N GLY A 133 -23.12 23.69 -18.37
CA GLY A 133 -21.74 24.14 -18.58
C GLY A 133 -21.62 25.66 -18.66
N THR A 134 -22.55 26.33 -19.33
CA THR A 134 -22.58 27.81 -19.44
C THR A 134 -22.94 28.48 -18.11
N SER A 135 -23.85 27.89 -17.32
CA SER A 135 -24.21 28.37 -15.97
C SER A 135 -23.11 28.11 -14.92
N LEU A 136 -22.40 26.98 -15.02
CA LEU A 136 -21.31 26.61 -14.11
C LEU A 136 -19.99 27.34 -14.43
N GLN A 137 -19.74 27.75 -15.68
CA GLN A 137 -18.56 28.57 -16.00
C GLN A 137 -18.67 29.99 -15.41
N ALA A 138 -19.85 30.61 -15.43
CA ALA A 138 -20.07 31.90 -14.78
C ALA A 138 -19.91 31.82 -13.25
N ALA A 139 -20.35 30.72 -12.62
CA ALA A 139 -20.19 30.50 -11.18
C ALA A 139 -18.75 30.11 -10.78
N LYS A 140 -18.02 29.37 -11.63
CA LYS A 140 -16.64 28.95 -11.37
C LYS A 140 -15.64 30.10 -11.46
N ILE A 141 -15.83 31.04 -12.38
CA ILE A 141 -14.97 32.24 -12.45
C ILE A 141 -15.07 33.05 -11.14
N SER A 142 -16.25 33.11 -10.52
CA SER A 142 -16.43 33.76 -9.20
C SER A 142 -15.93 32.93 -8.00
N GLN A 143 -15.71 31.63 -8.19
CA GLN A 143 -15.25 30.70 -7.14
C GLN A 143 -13.73 30.51 -7.16
N GLU A 144 -13.10 30.56 -8.34
CA GLU A 144 -11.65 30.47 -8.52
C GLU A 144 -10.91 31.69 -7.93
N ASP A 145 -11.55 32.88 -7.93
CA ASP A 145 -11.02 34.07 -7.24
C ASP A 145 -11.04 33.94 -5.70
N ASN A 146 -11.88 33.06 -5.14
CA ASN A 146 -11.95 32.78 -3.69
C ASN A 146 -11.11 31.55 -3.27
N GLU A 147 -10.87 30.59 -4.17
CA GLU A 147 -10.14 29.34 -3.89
C GLU A 147 -8.61 29.47 -3.89
N ALA A 148 -8.05 30.58 -4.38
CA ALA A 148 -6.60 30.84 -4.34
C ALA A 148 -6.04 31.06 -2.92
N THR A 149 -6.89 31.08 -1.87
CA THR A 149 -6.48 31.28 -0.46
C THR A 149 -6.69 30.06 0.46
N ALA A 150 -7.15 28.92 -0.06
CA ALA A 150 -7.45 27.74 0.76
C ALA A 150 -6.27 26.76 0.87
N THR A 151 -5.90 26.40 2.10
CA THR A 151 -4.80 25.46 2.39
C THR A 151 -5.25 23.99 2.25
N PRO A 152 -4.33 23.04 1.95
CA PRO A 152 -4.65 21.60 1.77
C PRO A 152 -5.24 20.90 3.01
N ALA A 153 -5.38 21.60 4.14
CA ALA A 153 -6.01 21.10 5.35
C ALA A 153 -7.55 21.09 5.26
N GLU A 154 -8.16 21.98 4.48
CA GLU A 154 -9.61 22.14 4.38
C GLU A 154 -10.24 21.06 3.47
N GLN A 155 -9.50 20.59 2.47
CA GLN A 155 -9.92 19.47 1.60
C GLN A 155 -10.06 18.15 2.37
N LEU A 156 -9.35 17.98 3.49
CA LEU A 156 -9.47 16.80 4.36
C LEU A 156 -10.71 16.88 5.27
N GLN A 157 -11.21 18.08 5.57
CA GLN A 157 -12.42 18.27 6.39
C GLN A 157 -13.71 18.03 5.60
N ALA A 158 -13.74 18.33 4.30
CA ALA A 158 -14.92 18.08 3.46
C ALA A 158 -15.25 16.58 3.25
N LEU A 159 -14.28 15.68 3.46
CA LEU A 159 -14.47 14.22 3.46
C LEU A 159 -15.13 13.68 4.75
N SER A 160 -15.33 14.54 5.76
CA SER A 160 -15.73 14.15 7.13
C SER A 160 -17.23 13.91 7.37
N SER A 161 -18.10 13.99 6.36
CA SER A 161 -19.55 13.86 6.55
C SER A 161 -20.11 12.43 6.41
N CYS A 162 -19.28 11.38 6.42
CA CYS A 162 -19.74 9.99 6.44
C CYS A 162 -19.49 9.37 7.83
N ALA A 163 -20.56 9.19 8.60
CA ALA A 163 -20.54 8.78 10.01
C ALA A 163 -19.76 7.47 10.30
N GLY A 164 -19.54 6.60 9.30
CA GLY A 164 -18.84 5.32 9.45
C GLY A 164 -17.31 5.41 9.55
N PHE A 165 -16.69 6.53 9.17
CA PHE A 165 -15.23 6.69 9.16
C PHE A 165 -14.68 7.57 10.29
N THR A 166 -15.52 7.96 11.25
CA THR A 166 -15.13 8.72 12.45
C THR A 166 -14.00 8.07 13.26
N ILE A 167 -13.75 6.75 13.10
CA ILE A 167 -12.63 6.01 13.69
C ILE A 167 -11.27 6.45 13.10
N LEU A 168 -11.21 6.83 11.82
CA LEU A 168 -9.99 7.37 11.18
C LEU A 168 -9.58 8.72 11.76
N ASN A 169 -10.54 9.49 12.30
CA ASN A 169 -10.32 10.86 12.77
C ASN A 169 -9.75 10.94 14.19
N ARG A 170 -9.74 9.85 14.98
CA ARG A 170 -9.31 9.91 16.39
C ARG A 170 -7.83 9.59 16.61
N ARG A 171 -7.19 8.82 15.71
CA ARG A 171 -5.78 8.45 15.86
C ARG A 171 -5.15 8.06 14.53
N SER A 172 -4.07 8.73 14.15
CA SER A 172 -3.27 8.29 12.99
C SER A 172 -2.73 6.87 13.21
N PRO A 173 -2.92 5.93 12.27
CA PRO A 173 -2.47 4.55 12.42
C PRO A 173 -0.94 4.50 12.50
N ARG A 174 -0.40 3.86 13.55
CA ARG A 174 1.05 3.75 13.78
C ARG A 174 1.54 2.33 13.75
N THR A 175 0.75 1.38 14.26
CA THR A 175 1.12 -0.03 14.36
C THR A 175 0.63 -0.82 13.15
N SER A 176 1.17 -2.01 12.93
CA SER A 176 0.67 -2.89 11.87
C SER A 176 -0.78 -3.35 12.14
N SER A 177 -1.18 -3.48 13.41
CA SER A 177 -2.54 -3.84 13.79
C SER A 177 -3.52 -2.71 13.52
N ASP A 178 -3.14 -1.45 13.74
CA ASP A 178 -3.97 -0.29 13.37
C ASP A 178 -4.33 -0.34 11.87
N PHE A 179 -3.35 -0.60 11.00
CA PHE A 179 -3.58 -0.74 9.54
C PHE A 179 -4.36 -2.00 9.15
N GLU A 180 -4.38 -3.04 10.00
CA GLU A 180 -5.25 -4.20 9.79
C GLU A 180 -6.69 -3.86 10.16
N SER A 181 -6.91 -3.23 11.31
CA SER A 181 -8.22 -2.72 11.72
C SER A 181 -8.84 -1.79 10.67
N LEU A 182 -8.06 -0.86 10.11
CA LEU A 182 -8.54 0.02 9.04
C LEU A 182 -8.94 -0.73 7.77
N ARG A 183 -8.18 -1.78 7.39
CA ARG A 183 -8.53 -2.61 6.23
C ARG A 183 -9.81 -3.40 6.49
N ASN A 184 -10.00 -3.85 7.73
CA ASN A 184 -11.18 -4.62 8.11
C ASN A 184 -12.43 -3.73 8.13
N LEU A 185 -12.31 -2.47 8.56
CA LEU A 185 -13.37 -1.47 8.45
C LEU A 185 -13.72 -1.17 6.97
N LEU A 186 -12.70 -1.00 6.12
CA LEU A 186 -12.91 -0.80 4.69
C LEU A 186 -13.60 -2.01 4.03
N ASP A 187 -13.14 -3.22 4.34
CA ASP A 187 -13.75 -4.46 3.84
C ASP A 187 -15.23 -4.57 4.29
N ARG A 188 -15.55 -4.26 5.56
CA ARG A 188 -16.93 -4.23 6.07
C ARG A 188 -17.80 -3.21 5.35
N TRP A 189 -17.31 -1.97 5.22
CA TRP A 189 -18.02 -0.91 4.50
C TRP A 189 -18.32 -1.33 3.06
N ARG A 190 -17.31 -1.86 2.35
CA ARG A 190 -17.47 -2.32 0.96
C ARG A 190 -18.51 -3.42 0.85
N ILE A 191 -18.51 -4.40 1.75
CA ILE A 191 -19.49 -5.50 1.77
C ILE A 191 -20.91 -4.95 1.98
N LEU A 192 -21.11 -4.13 3.02
CA LEU A 192 -22.41 -3.56 3.33
C LEU A 192 -22.96 -2.67 2.21
N GLU A 193 -22.13 -1.81 1.63
CA GLU A 193 -22.54 -0.95 0.51
C GLU A 193 -22.79 -1.75 -0.77
N SER A 194 -22.01 -2.80 -1.02
CA SER A 194 -22.25 -3.68 -2.18
C SER A 194 -23.56 -4.47 -2.03
N GLU A 195 -23.86 -4.94 -0.82
CA GLU A 195 -25.12 -5.60 -0.50
C GLU A 195 -26.29 -4.63 -0.59
N ARG A 196 -26.16 -3.40 -0.06
CA ARG A 196 -27.15 -2.33 -0.21
C ARG A 196 -27.39 -2.02 -1.68
N ALA A 197 -26.36 -1.78 -2.48
CA ALA A 197 -26.49 -1.53 -3.91
C ALA A 197 -27.17 -2.69 -4.63
N SER A 198 -26.85 -3.93 -4.25
CA SER A 198 -27.47 -5.13 -4.83
C SER A 198 -28.95 -5.29 -4.48
N ARG A 199 -29.37 -4.85 -3.28
CA ARG A 199 -30.77 -4.87 -2.85
C ARG A 199 -31.60 -3.72 -3.44
N THR A 200 -30.99 -2.55 -3.63
CA THR A 200 -31.72 -1.31 -3.97
C THR A 200 -31.75 -1.02 -5.47
N LEU A 201 -30.76 -1.50 -6.22
CA LEU A 201 -30.52 -1.12 -7.62
C LEU A 201 -30.42 -2.36 -8.53
N LEU A 202 -30.88 -2.22 -9.78
CA LEU A 202 -30.93 -3.30 -10.77
C LEU A 202 -30.16 -2.95 -12.05
N GLY A 203 -29.59 -3.96 -12.69
CA GLY A 203 -28.92 -3.86 -14.00
C GLY A 203 -27.82 -2.79 -14.04
N ALA A 204 -27.93 -1.85 -14.97
CA ALA A 204 -26.93 -0.80 -15.19
C ALA A 204 -26.78 0.15 -14.00
N SER A 205 -27.85 0.42 -13.24
CA SER A 205 -27.80 1.28 -12.06
C SER A 205 -26.96 0.68 -10.94
N ARG A 206 -27.05 -0.66 -10.75
CA ARG A 206 -26.19 -1.42 -9.83
C ARG A 206 -24.73 -1.34 -10.24
N VAL A 207 -24.44 -1.52 -11.54
CA VAL A 207 -23.06 -1.44 -12.06
C VAL A 207 -22.46 -0.05 -11.84
N ALA A 208 -23.23 1.01 -12.09
CA ALA A 208 -22.79 2.38 -11.81
C ALA A 208 -22.52 2.62 -10.32
N ALA A 209 -23.41 2.15 -9.43
CA ALA A 209 -23.20 2.23 -7.99
C ALA A 209 -21.98 1.44 -7.51
N CYS A 210 -21.76 0.23 -8.02
CA CYS A 210 -20.54 -0.54 -7.76
C CYS A 210 -19.28 0.18 -8.25
N GLY A 211 -19.36 0.89 -9.39
CA GLY A 211 -18.27 1.75 -9.88
C GLY A 211 -17.94 2.89 -8.91
N LEU A 212 -18.96 3.53 -8.33
CA LEU A 212 -18.78 4.55 -7.30
C LEU A 212 -18.16 3.97 -6.02
N ILE A 213 -18.65 2.83 -5.55
CA ILE A 213 -18.09 2.11 -4.38
C ILE A 213 -16.61 1.79 -4.62
N LEU A 214 -16.26 1.25 -5.79
CA LEU A 214 -14.88 0.95 -6.16
C LEU A 214 -14.01 2.22 -6.20
N SER A 215 -14.52 3.32 -6.77
CA SER A 215 -13.77 4.58 -6.81
C SER A 215 -13.41 5.08 -5.41
N LYS A 216 -14.35 4.96 -4.46
CA LYS A 216 -14.16 5.32 -3.06
C LYS A 216 -13.25 4.33 -2.33
N GLU A 217 -13.34 3.03 -2.61
CA GLU A 217 -12.40 2.02 -2.10
C GLU A 217 -10.96 2.34 -2.51
N VAL A 218 -10.74 2.68 -3.79
CA VAL A 218 -9.41 3.04 -4.31
C VAL A 218 -8.88 4.32 -3.65
N GLU A 219 -9.73 5.33 -3.47
CA GLU A 219 -9.38 6.57 -2.76
C GLU A 219 -8.92 6.29 -1.34
N LEU A 220 -9.68 5.48 -0.59
CA LEU A 220 -9.36 5.11 0.79
C LEU A 220 -8.09 4.24 0.87
N LEU A 221 -7.90 3.28 -0.04
CA LEU A 221 -6.68 2.48 -0.11
C LEU A 221 -5.45 3.33 -0.37
N ARG A 222 -5.53 4.33 -1.28
CA ARG A 222 -4.44 5.27 -1.54
C ARG A 222 -4.12 6.12 -0.30
N ALA A 223 -5.14 6.62 0.39
CA ALA A 223 -4.97 7.35 1.63
C ALA A 223 -4.27 6.49 2.69
N MET A 224 -4.71 5.24 2.86
CA MET A 224 -4.09 4.28 3.79
C MET A 224 -2.63 3.96 3.44
N ASP A 225 -2.30 3.80 2.16
CA ASP A 225 -0.93 3.55 1.71
C ASP A 225 -0.02 4.78 1.90
N SER A 226 -0.55 6.00 1.74
CA SER A 226 0.17 7.23 2.04
C SER A 226 0.51 7.34 3.54
N MET A 227 -0.48 7.08 4.42
CA MET A 227 -0.29 7.06 5.87
C MET A 227 0.72 5.99 6.28
N ARG A 228 0.64 4.80 5.68
CA ARG A 228 1.58 3.70 5.93
C ARG A 228 3.00 4.06 5.52
N SER A 229 3.16 4.72 4.39
CA SER A 229 4.47 5.18 3.89
C SER A 229 5.06 6.23 4.83
N ALA A 230 4.27 7.21 5.25
CA ALA A 230 4.68 8.21 6.23
C ALA A 230 5.06 7.58 7.59
N ALA A 231 4.26 6.64 8.10
CA ALA A 231 4.55 5.92 9.33
C ALA A 231 5.84 5.10 9.24
N ARG A 232 6.09 4.45 8.09
CA ARG A 232 7.34 3.71 7.84
C ARG A 232 8.57 4.60 7.80
N VAL A 233 8.48 5.79 7.18
CA VAL A 233 9.59 6.75 7.16
C VAL A 233 9.92 7.17 8.60
N LYS A 234 8.92 7.61 9.37
CA LYS A 234 9.07 7.97 10.79
C LYS A 234 9.62 6.82 11.64
N TYR A 235 9.15 5.59 11.42
CA TYR A 235 9.65 4.41 12.13
C TYR A 235 11.12 4.13 11.81
N ARG A 236 11.52 4.15 10.53
CA ARG A 236 12.92 3.96 10.12
C ARG A 236 13.83 5.00 10.74
N GLU A 237 13.39 6.26 10.78
CA GLU A 237 14.14 7.35 11.38
C GLU A 237 14.30 7.18 12.90
N ARG A 238 13.22 6.80 13.60
CA ARG A 238 13.29 6.42 15.02
C ARG A 238 14.20 5.23 15.25
N LYS A 239 14.15 4.20 14.42
CA LYS A 239 15.02 3.01 14.53
C LYS A 239 16.50 3.38 14.38
N ARG A 240 16.82 4.31 13.46
CA ARG A 240 18.19 4.84 13.29
C ARG A 240 18.68 5.58 14.52
N ARG A 241 17.85 6.48 15.09
CA ARG A 241 18.20 7.20 16.34
C ARG A 241 18.36 6.25 17.53
N ARG A 242 17.44 5.30 17.69
CA ARG A 242 17.46 4.30 18.77
C ARG A 242 18.78 3.55 18.88
N LEU A 243 19.44 3.22 17.77
CA LEU A 243 20.73 2.55 17.81
C LEU A 243 21.78 3.38 18.56
N LEU A 244 21.93 4.65 18.18
CA LEU A 244 22.88 5.55 18.83
C LEU A 244 22.44 5.89 20.26
N ASP A 245 21.14 6.03 20.50
CA ASP A 245 20.60 6.24 21.84
C ASP A 245 20.93 5.06 22.77
N GLU A 246 20.77 3.82 22.31
CA GLU A 246 21.08 2.59 23.05
C GLU A 246 22.58 2.49 23.37
N LEU A 247 23.44 2.75 22.38
CA LEU A 247 24.90 2.72 22.55
C LEU A 247 25.43 3.88 23.42
N SER A 248 24.67 4.96 23.56
CA SER A 248 25.03 6.11 24.40
C SER A 248 24.66 5.98 25.88
N LYS A 249 23.96 4.89 26.25
CA LYS A 249 23.60 4.60 27.65
C LYS A 249 24.82 4.09 28.43
N PRO A 250 24.98 4.50 29.70
CA PRO A 250 26.03 3.96 30.56
C PRO A 250 25.84 2.45 30.75
N VAL A 251 26.94 1.71 30.92
CA VAL A 251 26.92 0.27 31.16
C VAL A 251 26.72 0.03 32.65
N ALA A 252 25.71 -0.77 33.02
CA ALA A 252 25.52 -1.17 34.41
C ALA A 252 26.48 -2.33 34.75
N TRP A 253 27.46 -2.07 35.61
CA TRP A 253 28.31 -3.10 36.21
C TRP A 253 27.73 -3.53 37.54
N GLN A 254 27.76 -4.81 37.84
CA GLN A 254 27.42 -5.28 39.17
C GLN A 254 28.68 -5.32 40.01
N ASP A 255 28.67 -4.62 41.14
CA ASP A 255 29.68 -4.78 42.18
C ASP A 255 29.60 -6.20 42.76
N SER A 256 30.66 -6.66 43.43
CA SER A 256 30.74 -7.93 44.19
C SER A 256 29.57 -8.17 45.15
N ARG A 257 28.87 -7.09 45.56
CA ARG A 257 27.69 -7.09 46.43
C ARG A 257 26.34 -7.00 45.68
N GLY A 258 26.32 -7.16 44.36
CA GLY A 258 25.11 -7.13 43.53
C GLY A 258 24.50 -5.75 43.28
N ARG A 259 25.19 -4.65 43.66
CA ARG A 259 24.74 -3.28 43.39
C ARG A 259 25.12 -2.86 41.97
N ALA A 260 24.18 -2.29 41.23
CA ALA A 260 24.42 -1.80 39.88
C ALA A 260 25.11 -0.42 39.91
N VAL A 261 26.35 -0.35 39.41
CA VAL A 261 27.14 0.86 39.20
C VAL A 261 27.07 1.24 37.72
N LEU A 262 26.68 2.47 37.42
CA LEU A 262 26.65 2.97 36.06
C LEU A 262 28.04 3.48 35.66
N VAL A 263 28.66 2.86 34.66
CA VAL A 263 30.00 3.20 34.18
C VAL A 263 29.94 3.76 32.77
N ASP A 264 30.51 4.96 32.60
CA ASP A 264 30.74 5.57 31.30
C ASP A 264 32.09 5.12 30.74
N THR A 265 32.06 4.14 29.84
CA THR A 265 33.26 3.71 29.12
C THR A 265 33.63 4.70 28.02
N LEU A 266 34.89 4.69 27.57
CA LEU A 266 35.34 5.49 26.41
C LEU A 266 34.48 5.24 25.16
N ARG A 267 33.95 4.03 25.03
CA ARG A 267 33.01 3.66 23.97
C ARG A 267 31.68 4.40 24.08
N VAL A 268 31.10 4.47 25.27
CA VAL A 268 29.86 5.23 25.53
C VAL A 268 30.08 6.72 25.25
N GLN A 269 31.25 7.25 25.60
CA GLN A 269 31.63 8.64 25.28
C GLN A 269 31.73 8.88 23.77
N ARG A 270 32.41 8.00 23.02
CA ARG A 270 32.44 8.06 21.54
C ARG A 270 31.06 7.92 20.93
N ALA A 271 30.21 7.03 21.46
CA ALA A 271 28.83 6.88 21.00
C ALA A 271 28.00 8.16 21.21
N ARG A 272 28.19 8.87 22.34
CA ARG A 272 27.58 10.20 22.57
C ARG A 272 28.07 11.24 21.57
N GLN A 273 29.36 11.28 21.28
CA GLN A 273 29.91 12.19 20.25
C GLN A 273 29.28 11.91 18.87
N HIS A 274 29.23 10.64 18.44
CA HIS A 274 28.58 10.27 17.19
C HIS A 274 27.07 10.59 17.18
N ARG A 275 26.38 10.39 18.31
CA ARG A 275 24.97 10.76 18.47
C ARG A 275 24.74 12.26 18.28
N ASN A 276 25.60 13.10 18.87
CA ASN A 276 25.51 14.55 18.76
C ASN A 276 25.74 15.01 17.31
N VAL A 277 26.77 14.48 16.65
CA VAL A 277 27.05 14.78 15.24
C VAL A 277 25.88 14.34 14.34
N TYR A 278 25.29 13.17 14.59
CA TYR A 278 24.12 12.70 13.85
C TYR A 278 22.89 13.60 14.07
N ALA A 279 22.66 14.04 15.30
CA ALA A 279 21.57 14.96 15.62
C ALA A 279 21.75 16.30 14.89
N SER A 280 22.96 16.86 14.90
CA SER A 280 23.28 18.09 14.17
C SER A 280 23.13 17.92 12.65
N LEU A 281 23.52 16.78 12.09
CA LEU A 281 23.26 16.45 10.67
C LEU A 281 21.77 16.32 10.33
N ALA A 282 20.97 15.87 11.30
CA ALA A 282 19.51 15.72 11.16
C ALA A 282 18.75 17.04 11.28
N ASN A 283 19.37 18.09 11.82
CA ASN A 283 18.76 19.40 11.95
C ASN A 283 18.70 20.09 10.58
N GLU A 284 17.47 20.27 10.07
CA GLU A 284 17.22 20.94 8.78
C GLU A 284 17.22 22.47 8.90
N ASN A 285 17.11 22.99 10.13
CA ASN A 285 17.01 24.41 10.45
C ASN A 285 18.36 25.11 10.67
N LEU A 286 19.48 24.48 10.30
CA LEU A 286 20.81 25.08 10.45
C LEU A 286 21.03 26.18 9.41
N SER A 287 21.65 27.28 9.84
CA SER A 287 22.10 28.29 8.90
C SER A 287 23.21 27.74 7.99
N VAL A 288 23.37 28.32 6.80
CA VAL A 288 24.43 27.93 5.86
C VAL A 288 25.83 27.95 6.50
N PRO A 289 26.26 28.98 7.27
CA PRO A 289 27.58 28.98 7.90
C PRO A 289 27.74 27.89 8.96
N GLU A 290 26.79 27.71 9.86
CA GLU A 290 26.83 26.64 10.88
C GLU A 290 26.93 25.25 10.23
N ARG A 291 26.25 25.08 9.09
CA ARG A 291 26.31 23.83 8.33
C ARG A 291 27.67 23.61 7.67
N LEU A 292 28.32 24.66 7.16
CA LEU A 292 29.67 24.58 6.62
C LEU A 292 30.66 24.18 7.72
N ASP A 293 30.58 24.79 8.89
CA ASP A 293 31.45 24.46 10.04
C ASP A 293 31.29 22.99 10.46
N LEU A 294 30.04 22.52 10.52
CA LEU A 294 29.73 21.13 10.80
C LEU A 294 30.31 20.18 9.75
N LEU A 295 30.20 20.52 8.46
CA LEU A 295 30.74 19.72 7.36
C LEU A 295 32.28 19.71 7.38
N CYS A 296 32.93 20.82 7.70
CA CYS A 296 34.38 20.88 7.92
C CYS A 296 34.82 20.04 9.12
N GLY A 297 34.04 20.04 10.21
CA GLY A 297 34.22 19.12 11.35
C GLY A 297 34.12 17.66 10.93
N LEU A 298 33.10 17.31 10.15
CA LEU A 298 32.89 15.95 9.63
C LEU A 298 33.99 15.50 8.67
N ARG A 299 34.50 16.40 7.83
CA ARG A 299 35.62 16.11 6.94
C ARG A 299 36.86 15.71 7.73
N ARG A 300 37.15 16.40 8.85
CA ARG A 300 38.24 16.02 9.76
C ARG A 300 38.01 14.64 10.36
N VAL A 301 36.82 14.37 10.89
CA VAL A 301 36.47 13.05 11.45
C VAL A 301 36.59 11.94 10.40
N ALA A 302 36.10 12.17 9.18
CA ALA A 302 36.21 11.20 8.08
C ALA A 302 37.67 10.96 7.69
N GLY A 303 38.52 11.99 7.69
CA GLY A 303 39.96 11.89 7.41
C GLY A 303 40.74 11.05 8.43
N MET A 304 40.24 10.91 9.66
CA MET A 304 40.86 10.05 10.68
C MET A 304 40.65 8.55 10.40
N HIS A 305 39.76 8.19 9.47
CA HIS A 305 39.42 6.82 9.14
C HIS A 305 39.86 6.48 7.72
N THR A 306 40.45 5.31 7.51
CA THR A 306 40.93 4.81 6.20
C THR A 306 39.97 3.83 5.51
N CYS A 307 38.77 3.63 6.05
CA CYS A 307 37.79 2.66 5.54
C CYS A 307 37.04 3.15 4.29
N SER A 308 36.46 2.23 3.51
CA SER A 308 35.66 2.59 2.32
C SER A 308 34.47 3.50 2.65
N GLN A 309 33.89 3.35 3.84
CA GLN A 309 32.78 4.19 4.29
C GLN A 309 33.20 5.63 4.62
N SER A 310 34.43 5.85 5.09
CA SER A 310 34.93 7.22 5.34
C SER A 310 35.27 7.94 4.05
N LEU A 311 35.77 7.22 3.03
CA LEU A 311 35.95 7.77 1.68
C LEU A 311 34.62 8.19 1.05
N GLU A 312 33.58 7.34 1.15
CA GLU A 312 32.23 7.68 0.67
C GLU A 312 31.68 8.90 1.43
N LEU A 313 31.89 8.98 2.75
CA LEU A 313 31.47 10.12 3.55
C LEU A 313 32.20 11.41 3.15
N ALA A 314 33.53 11.36 2.99
CA ALA A 314 34.33 12.51 2.57
C ALA A 314 33.89 13.04 1.20
N TYR A 315 33.66 12.14 0.24
CA TYR A 315 33.12 12.50 -1.08
C TYR A 315 31.77 13.22 -0.99
N LEU A 316 30.84 12.71 -0.17
CA LEU A 316 29.53 13.33 0.01
C LEU A 316 29.61 14.69 0.72
N VAL A 317 30.54 14.84 1.66
CA VAL A 317 30.80 16.10 2.36
C VAL A 317 31.37 17.13 1.40
N ASP A 318 32.38 16.78 0.61
CA ASP A 318 32.99 17.69 -0.37
C ASP A 318 31.98 18.10 -1.46
N GLN A 319 31.12 17.17 -1.86
CA GLN A 319 30.02 17.47 -2.79
C GLN A 319 29.04 18.49 -2.18
N GLU A 320 28.64 18.35 -0.91
CA GLU A 320 27.76 19.32 -0.26
C GLU A 320 28.45 20.67 -0.07
N LEU A 321 29.72 20.69 0.35
CA LEU A 321 30.52 21.92 0.49
C LEU A 321 30.61 22.69 -0.83
N ALA A 322 30.89 22.00 -1.95
CA ALA A 322 30.97 22.62 -3.26
C ALA A 322 29.62 23.21 -3.71
N LEU A 323 28.50 22.53 -3.43
CA LEU A 323 27.17 23.01 -3.78
C LEU A 323 26.73 24.19 -2.91
N LEU A 324 27.07 24.19 -1.62
CA LEU A 324 26.80 25.31 -0.72
C LEU A 324 27.64 26.54 -1.09
N THR A 325 28.91 26.34 -1.47
CA THR A 325 29.79 27.43 -1.94
C THR A 325 29.22 28.10 -3.20
N ARG A 326 28.56 27.32 -4.07
CA ARG A 326 27.86 27.79 -5.27
C ARG A 326 26.45 28.34 -5.01
N ARG A 327 26.04 28.49 -3.74
CA ARG A 327 24.73 29.01 -3.31
C ARG A 327 23.53 28.30 -3.95
N VAL A 328 23.63 26.98 -4.11
CA VAL A 328 22.50 26.16 -4.59
C VAL A 328 21.39 26.13 -3.55
N ASP A 329 20.14 26.19 -4.02
CA ASP A 329 18.96 26.11 -3.16
C ASP A 329 18.96 24.85 -2.26
N THR A 330 18.81 25.07 -0.96
CA THR A 330 18.83 24.03 0.07
C THR A 330 17.71 23.00 -0.08
N GLY A 331 16.58 23.38 -0.68
CA GLY A 331 15.46 22.46 -0.95
C GLY A 331 15.85 21.30 -1.89
N ARG A 332 16.81 21.52 -2.79
CA ARG A 332 17.31 20.49 -3.72
C ARG A 332 18.34 19.55 -3.09
N LEU A 333 18.91 19.92 -1.93
CA LEU A 333 19.95 19.14 -1.26
C LEU A 333 19.39 18.01 -0.38
N ASN A 334 18.07 17.89 -0.22
CA ASN A 334 17.44 16.90 0.67
C ASN A 334 17.90 15.46 0.46
N TRP A 335 18.07 15.03 -0.80
CA TRP A 335 18.57 13.69 -1.12
C TRP A 335 20.04 13.50 -0.75
N LEU A 336 20.89 14.51 -1.03
CA LEU A 336 22.31 14.50 -0.66
C LEU A 336 22.46 14.47 0.87
N ARG A 337 21.72 15.33 1.58
CA ARG A 337 21.69 15.38 3.04
C ARG A 337 21.23 14.06 3.64
N ASN A 338 20.22 13.41 3.05
CA ASN A 338 19.78 12.08 3.49
C ASN A 338 20.84 11.00 3.24
N ARG A 339 21.57 11.05 2.12
CA ARG A 339 22.70 10.14 1.86
C ARG A 339 23.84 10.37 2.84
N LEU A 340 24.20 11.61 3.12
CA LEU A 340 25.24 11.97 4.08
C LEU A 340 24.87 11.47 5.49
N LYS A 341 23.64 11.73 5.96
CA LYS A 341 23.09 11.18 7.21
C LYS A 341 23.25 9.66 7.30
N LEU A 342 22.95 8.94 6.21
CA LEU A 342 23.06 7.48 6.17
C LEU A 342 24.51 6.98 6.09
N SER A 343 25.38 7.67 5.35
CA SER A 343 26.81 7.34 5.26
C SER A 343 27.49 7.51 6.62
N PHE A 344 27.21 8.62 7.31
CA PHE A 344 27.71 8.84 8.67
C PHE A 344 27.23 7.76 9.65
N LEU A 345 25.97 7.33 9.57
CA LEU A 345 25.47 6.23 10.41
C LEU A 345 26.19 4.90 10.15
N LYS A 346 26.54 4.60 8.89
CA LYS A 346 27.33 3.40 8.56
C LYS A 346 28.74 3.50 9.16
N LEU A 347 29.38 4.65 9.05
CA LEU A 347 30.69 4.90 9.63
C LEU A 347 30.66 4.76 11.16
N ALA A 348 29.72 5.43 11.83
CA ALA A 348 29.54 5.35 13.28
C ALA A 348 29.28 3.92 13.74
N ARG A 349 28.50 3.15 12.97
CA ARG A 349 28.27 1.74 13.25
C ARG A 349 29.56 0.94 13.17
N ASN A 350 30.32 1.04 12.08
CA ASN A 350 31.57 0.28 11.92
C ASN A 350 32.58 0.64 13.03
N ALA A 351 32.69 1.92 13.37
CA ALA A 351 33.57 2.40 14.44
C ALA A 351 33.16 1.91 15.84
N LEU A 352 31.86 1.71 16.09
CA LEU A 352 31.34 1.27 17.39
C LEU A 352 31.11 -0.25 17.50
N GLN A 353 31.13 -0.97 16.37
CA GLN A 353 30.83 -2.41 16.29
C GLN A 353 32.09 -3.29 16.37
N GLY A 354 33.30 -2.73 16.23
CA GLY A 354 34.57 -3.46 16.37
C GLY A 354 34.77 -4.20 17.71
N ASP A 355 33.96 -3.90 18.74
CA ASP A 355 34.08 -4.46 20.09
C ASP A 355 32.84 -5.28 20.54
N LEU A 356 31.96 -5.71 19.63
CA LEU A 356 30.81 -6.57 19.95
C LEU A 356 30.88 -7.87 19.16
N GLU A 357 31.07 -8.98 19.89
CA GLU A 357 30.49 -10.29 19.56
C GLU A 357 29.10 -10.09 18.96
N GLU A 358 28.82 -10.82 17.88
CA GLU A 358 27.70 -10.65 16.96
C GLU A 358 26.32 -10.57 17.65
N ASP A 359 25.99 -9.40 18.19
CA ASP A 359 24.69 -9.17 18.79
C ASP A 359 23.68 -9.03 17.64
N SER A 360 23.07 -10.17 17.30
CA SER A 360 22.20 -10.41 16.15
C SER A 360 20.95 -9.50 16.14
N ARG A 361 20.75 -8.72 17.22
CA ARG A 361 19.71 -7.71 17.42
C ARG A 361 19.79 -6.53 16.44
N PHE A 362 20.94 -6.32 15.80
CA PHE A 362 21.15 -5.19 14.89
C PHE A 362 21.61 -5.57 13.48
N SER A 363 21.47 -6.81 13.03
CA SER A 363 21.82 -7.14 11.63
C SER A 363 20.95 -6.34 10.65
N TRP A 364 21.59 -5.51 9.82
CA TRP A 364 20.95 -4.83 8.67
C TRP A 364 21.41 -5.45 7.35
N LEU A 365 22.21 -6.51 7.42
CA LEU A 365 22.74 -7.26 6.30
C LEU A 365 22.18 -8.67 6.38
N ASP A 366 20.87 -8.79 6.21
CA ASP A 366 20.33 -10.07 5.84
C ASP A 366 20.57 -10.23 4.34
N ALA A 367 21.58 -11.03 3.99
CA ALA A 367 21.54 -11.84 2.78
C ALA A 367 20.39 -12.88 2.92
N SER A 368 19.17 -12.41 3.19
CA SER A 368 18.00 -13.26 3.27
C SER A 368 17.74 -13.76 1.87
N ILE A 369 17.70 -15.08 1.70
CA ILE A 369 17.25 -15.72 0.46
C ILE A 369 15.97 -15.02 -0.03
N THR A 370 16.09 -14.33 -1.16
CA THR A 370 15.01 -13.54 -1.75
C THR A 370 14.16 -14.41 -2.68
N ARG A 371 12.86 -14.17 -2.70
CA ARG A 371 11.90 -14.83 -3.61
C ARG A 371 11.04 -13.80 -4.33
N LEU A 372 10.70 -14.13 -5.57
CA LEU A 372 9.80 -13.32 -6.38
C LEU A 372 8.34 -13.60 -6.00
N CYS A 373 7.58 -12.55 -5.69
CA CYS A 373 6.13 -12.68 -5.51
C CYS A 373 5.43 -12.70 -6.86
N ARG A 374 4.61 -13.73 -7.15
CA ARG A 374 3.87 -13.85 -8.42
C ARG A 374 2.88 -12.72 -8.70
N THR A 375 2.27 -12.16 -7.64
CA THR A 375 1.22 -11.13 -7.80
C THR A 375 1.75 -9.71 -7.99
N CYS A 376 2.87 -9.34 -7.34
CA CYS A 376 3.43 -7.98 -7.44
C CYS A 376 4.77 -7.91 -8.16
N GLY A 377 5.35 -9.05 -8.57
CA GLY A 377 6.64 -9.11 -9.25
C GLY A 377 7.83 -8.63 -8.40
N ARG A 378 7.67 -8.43 -7.08
CA ARG A 378 8.75 -7.93 -6.23
C ARG A 378 9.59 -9.06 -5.65
N LEU A 379 10.92 -8.88 -5.67
CA LEU A 379 11.86 -9.71 -4.92
C LEU A 379 11.82 -9.32 -3.45
N LEU A 380 11.44 -10.26 -2.59
CA LEU A 380 11.27 -10.03 -1.16
C LEU A 380 11.96 -11.14 -0.35
N PRO A 381 12.48 -10.82 0.85
CA PRO A 381 12.93 -11.82 1.81
C PRO A 381 11.87 -12.88 2.10
N LEU A 382 12.28 -14.12 2.36
CA LEU A 382 11.41 -15.24 2.74
C LEU A 382 10.47 -14.95 3.91
N GLU A 383 10.88 -14.11 4.86
CA GLU A 383 10.06 -13.70 6.01
C GLU A 383 8.78 -12.95 5.62
N LYS A 384 8.78 -12.34 4.43
CA LYS A 384 7.62 -11.62 3.90
C LYS A 384 6.65 -12.52 3.15
N PHE A 385 6.84 -13.84 3.20
CA PHE A 385 5.93 -14.85 2.69
C PHE A 385 5.29 -15.62 3.85
N PRO A 386 3.99 -15.95 3.77
CA PRO A 386 3.33 -16.77 4.77
C PRO A 386 4.07 -18.10 4.96
N ARG A 387 4.39 -18.44 6.21
CA ARG A 387 4.92 -19.76 6.58
C ARG A 387 3.74 -20.70 6.83
N GLU A 388 3.18 -21.28 5.77
CA GLU A 388 2.24 -22.39 5.91
C GLU A 388 3.03 -23.70 6.05
N ARG A 389 2.64 -24.55 7.02
CA ARG A 389 3.42 -25.71 7.53
C ARG A 389 3.87 -26.73 6.47
N ARG A 390 3.41 -26.66 5.22
CA ARG A 390 3.77 -27.63 4.16
C ARG A 390 4.05 -27.04 2.77
N LEU A 391 3.67 -25.79 2.48
CA LEU A 391 3.92 -25.15 1.19
C LEU A 391 4.36 -23.69 1.40
N ARG A 392 5.50 -23.30 0.84
CA ARG A 392 5.94 -21.91 0.86
C ARG A 392 5.12 -21.14 -0.18
N SER A 393 4.19 -20.29 0.26
CA SER A 393 3.33 -19.53 -0.65
C SER A 393 4.17 -18.69 -1.62
N SER A 394 3.77 -18.62 -2.89
CA SER A 394 4.42 -17.80 -3.93
C SER A 394 3.96 -16.33 -3.92
N ILE A 395 3.09 -15.99 -2.96
CA ILE A 395 2.44 -14.69 -2.82
C ILE A 395 2.90 -14.07 -1.49
N CYS A 396 3.38 -12.83 -1.54
CA CYS A 396 3.84 -12.15 -0.33
C CYS A 396 2.67 -11.77 0.58
N VAL A 397 2.96 -11.62 1.88
CA VAL A 397 1.99 -11.23 2.92
C VAL A 397 1.24 -9.95 2.53
N TYR A 398 1.91 -9.01 1.87
CA TYR A 398 1.27 -7.78 1.38
C TYR A 398 0.17 -8.08 0.36
N CYS A 399 0.47 -8.82 -0.70
CA CYS A 399 -0.52 -9.20 -1.71
C CYS A 399 -1.63 -10.07 -1.12
N THR A 400 -1.31 -10.98 -0.21
CA THR A 400 -2.31 -11.75 0.54
C THR A 400 -3.23 -10.85 1.36
N SER A 401 -2.68 -9.79 1.95
CA SER A 401 -3.42 -8.80 2.73
C SER A 401 -4.20 -7.78 1.87
N MET A 402 -3.92 -7.68 0.57
CA MET A 402 -4.64 -6.82 -0.37
C MET A 402 -5.71 -7.58 -1.19
N ARG A 403 -5.69 -8.92 -1.18
CA ARG A 403 -6.70 -9.72 -1.86
C ARG A 403 -8.09 -9.44 -1.28
N THR A 404 -9.02 -9.04 -2.15
CA THR A 404 -10.43 -8.85 -1.83
C THR A 404 -11.05 -10.16 -1.37
N ARG A 405 -11.67 -10.17 -0.19
CA ARG A 405 -12.39 -11.33 0.36
C ARG A 405 -13.89 -11.07 0.36
N ARG A 406 -14.68 -12.14 0.27
CA ARG A 406 -16.15 -12.06 0.42
C ARG A 406 -16.56 -11.76 1.86
N GLU A 407 -15.76 -12.20 2.83
CA GLU A 407 -15.99 -11.97 4.25
C GLU A 407 -15.02 -10.92 4.82
N PRO A 408 -15.46 -10.13 5.81
CA PRO A 408 -14.60 -9.20 6.50
C PRO A 408 -13.51 -9.96 7.25
N ARG A 409 -12.32 -9.40 7.25
CA ARG A 409 -11.18 -9.97 7.97
C ARG A 409 -11.42 -9.91 9.48
N VAL A 410 -10.98 -10.96 10.15
CA VAL A 410 -10.92 -11.03 11.62
C VAL A 410 -9.74 -10.18 12.10
N VAL A 411 -9.99 -9.15 12.92
CA VAL A 411 -8.93 -8.44 13.64
C VAL A 411 -8.56 -9.28 14.87
N TYR A 412 -7.34 -9.81 14.93
CA TYR A 412 -6.90 -10.60 16.09
C TYR A 412 -6.36 -9.76 17.26
N ASP A 413 -6.09 -8.47 17.06
CA ASP A 413 -5.46 -7.58 18.07
C ASP A 413 -6.18 -7.56 19.43
N PRO A 414 -7.52 -7.44 19.53
CA PRO A 414 -8.22 -7.52 20.82
C PRO A 414 -7.99 -8.85 21.55
N TYR A 415 -8.05 -9.96 20.82
CA TYR A 415 -7.83 -11.30 21.37
C TYR A 415 -6.37 -11.52 21.78
N GLU A 416 -5.41 -10.91 21.08
CA GLU A 416 -4.02 -10.88 21.51
C GLU A 416 -3.81 -10.06 22.78
N ARG A 417 -4.53 -8.95 22.95
CA ARG A 417 -4.51 -8.17 24.20
C ARG A 417 -5.05 -9.00 25.36
N MET A 418 -6.19 -9.66 25.18
CA MET A 418 -6.75 -10.59 26.17
C MET A 418 -5.77 -11.72 26.52
N LEU A 419 -5.13 -12.34 25.52
CA LEU A 419 -4.13 -13.39 25.75
C LEU A 419 -2.91 -12.89 26.52
N ARG A 420 -2.44 -11.67 26.22
CA ARG A 420 -1.35 -11.01 26.96
C ARG A 420 -1.75 -10.75 28.41
N GLU A 421 -2.99 -10.38 28.68
CA GLU A 421 -3.51 -10.20 30.03
C GLU A 421 -3.59 -11.54 30.79
N ILE A 422 -4.14 -12.59 30.18
CA ILE A 422 -4.15 -13.94 30.77
C ILE A 422 -2.73 -14.35 31.16
N ARG A 423 -1.77 -14.27 30.22
CA ARG A 423 -0.37 -14.64 30.48
C ARG A 423 0.23 -13.84 31.63
N ARG A 424 -0.04 -12.52 31.72
CA ARG A 424 0.40 -11.69 32.84
C ARG A 424 -0.19 -12.16 34.18
N CYS A 425 -1.47 -12.52 34.21
CA CYS A 425 -2.13 -13.03 35.42
C CYS A 425 -1.57 -14.40 35.84
N GLU A 426 -1.33 -15.31 34.91
CA GLU A 426 -0.67 -16.61 35.19
C GLU A 426 0.76 -16.41 35.70
N THR A 427 1.49 -15.45 35.15
CA THR A 427 2.86 -15.15 35.59
C THR A 427 2.88 -14.61 37.02
N ARG A 428 1.91 -13.74 37.40
CA ARG A 428 1.80 -13.22 38.77
C ARG A 428 1.44 -14.29 39.79
N THR A 429 0.72 -15.33 39.36
CA THR A 429 0.31 -16.46 40.21
C THR A 429 1.33 -17.61 40.21
N GLY A 430 2.41 -17.51 39.42
CA GLY A 430 3.46 -18.52 39.34
C GLY A 430 3.12 -19.76 38.50
N CYS A 431 2.01 -19.75 37.75
CA CYS A 431 1.52 -20.90 36.97
C CYS A 431 2.10 -20.93 35.55
N TYR A 432 3.40 -21.23 35.41
CA TYR A 432 4.08 -21.26 34.12
C TYR A 432 3.70 -22.46 33.22
N GLY A 433 3.12 -23.52 33.79
CA GLY A 433 2.64 -24.71 33.07
C GLY A 433 1.31 -24.52 32.33
N SER A 434 0.65 -23.39 32.56
CA SER A 434 -0.67 -23.07 32.03
C SER A 434 -0.75 -23.12 30.50
N LEU A 435 -1.88 -23.63 30.00
CA LEU A 435 -2.20 -23.67 28.57
C LEU A 435 -2.20 -22.28 27.92
N ALA A 436 -2.31 -21.20 28.71
CA ALA A 436 -2.20 -19.82 28.25
C ALA A 436 -0.89 -19.52 27.49
N PHE A 437 0.21 -20.21 27.82
CA PHE A 437 1.52 -19.98 27.18
C PHE A 437 1.67 -20.74 25.85
N VAL A 438 0.98 -21.88 25.70
CA VAL A 438 1.01 -22.71 24.49
C VAL A 438 0.04 -22.20 23.42
N ILE A 439 -1.11 -21.69 23.87
CA ILE A 439 -2.20 -21.30 22.98
C ILE A 439 -1.91 -19.97 22.27
N GLY A 440 -2.34 -19.88 21.00
CA GLY A 440 -2.29 -18.65 20.19
C GLY A 440 -3.62 -17.89 20.11
N ALA A 441 -3.60 -16.65 19.63
CA ALA A 441 -4.77 -15.76 19.58
C ALA A 441 -5.97 -16.29 18.78
N LYS A 442 -5.76 -17.21 17.82
CA LYS A 442 -6.86 -17.86 17.07
C LYS A 442 -7.77 -18.70 17.94
N VAL A 443 -7.21 -19.38 18.95
CA VAL A 443 -7.99 -20.19 19.89
C VAL A 443 -8.78 -19.28 20.83
N VAL A 444 -8.17 -18.17 21.28
CA VAL A 444 -8.87 -17.15 22.08
C VAL A 444 -10.03 -16.54 21.30
N TYR A 445 -9.83 -16.22 20.01
CA TYR A 445 -10.90 -15.78 19.12
C TYR A 445 -12.08 -16.75 19.05
N ARG A 446 -11.79 -18.05 18.88
CA ARG A 446 -12.84 -19.09 18.85
C ARG A 446 -13.51 -19.26 20.21
N LEU A 447 -12.75 -19.24 21.29
CA LEU A 447 -13.28 -19.31 22.66
C LEU A 447 -14.27 -18.16 22.91
N VAL A 448 -13.90 -16.93 22.57
CA VAL A 448 -14.78 -15.76 22.78
C VAL A 448 -16.01 -15.81 21.88
N ASN A 449 -15.87 -16.09 20.58
CA ASN A 449 -16.98 -15.97 19.64
C ASN A 449 -17.84 -17.24 19.48
N GLU A 450 -17.23 -18.42 19.49
CA GLU A 450 -17.96 -19.68 19.30
C GLU A 450 -18.58 -20.18 20.62
N ILE A 451 -17.92 -19.93 21.76
CA ILE A 451 -18.37 -20.42 23.07
C ILE A 451 -19.12 -19.33 23.81
N TRP A 452 -18.48 -18.18 24.01
CA TRP A 452 -19.08 -17.06 24.76
C TRP A 452 -19.93 -16.12 23.89
N HIS A 453 -20.01 -16.35 22.57
CA HIS A 453 -20.79 -15.54 21.62
C HIS A 453 -20.43 -14.04 21.61
N GLY A 454 -19.21 -13.70 22.03
CA GLY A 454 -18.74 -12.32 22.07
C GLY A 454 -19.32 -11.48 23.23
N ARG A 455 -20.02 -12.10 24.19
CA ARG A 455 -20.71 -11.41 25.29
C ARG A 455 -20.11 -11.75 26.66
N SER A 456 -20.17 -10.83 27.62
CA SER A 456 -19.86 -11.18 29.02
C SER A 456 -20.85 -12.22 29.55
N GLY A 457 -20.36 -13.10 30.42
CA GLY A 457 -21.16 -14.18 31.01
C GLY A 457 -22.29 -13.69 31.92
N ILE A 458 -22.12 -12.50 32.52
CA ILE A 458 -23.01 -11.91 33.55
C ILE A 458 -23.84 -10.77 32.95
N SER A 459 -23.22 -9.65 32.56
CA SER A 459 -23.92 -8.46 32.01
C SER A 459 -24.36 -8.55 30.55
N GLU A 460 -23.93 -9.59 29.82
CA GLU A 460 -24.14 -9.75 28.37
C GLU A 460 -23.64 -8.55 27.53
N CYS A 461 -22.58 -7.90 28.00
CA CYS A 461 -21.93 -6.80 27.30
C CYS A 461 -21.16 -7.30 26.07
N ASP A 462 -21.34 -6.65 24.92
CA ASP A 462 -20.74 -7.02 23.62
C ASP A 462 -19.42 -6.26 23.32
N ASP A 463 -19.00 -5.35 24.21
CA ASP A 463 -17.82 -4.49 24.01
C ASP A 463 -16.50 -5.24 24.24
N LEU A 464 -15.86 -5.67 23.15
CA LEU A 464 -14.60 -6.43 23.14
C LEU A 464 -13.43 -5.79 23.89
N ASP A 465 -13.39 -4.46 24.04
CA ASP A 465 -12.31 -3.77 24.76
C ASP A 465 -12.48 -3.86 26.29
N GLU A 466 -13.70 -4.03 26.79
CA GLU A 466 -13.97 -4.21 28.22
C GLU A 466 -13.95 -5.67 28.65
N LEU A 467 -14.02 -6.61 27.70
CA LEU A 467 -14.06 -8.03 27.96
C LEU A 467 -12.68 -8.60 28.32
N ARG A 468 -12.65 -9.42 29.37
CA ARG A 468 -11.49 -10.13 29.91
C ARG A 468 -11.81 -11.59 30.14
N LEU A 469 -10.85 -12.45 29.82
CA LEU A 469 -10.90 -13.87 30.17
C LEU A 469 -10.19 -14.10 31.49
N THR A 470 -10.92 -14.61 32.47
CA THR A 470 -10.43 -14.96 33.81
C THR A 470 -10.56 -16.44 34.08
N ARG A 471 -9.93 -16.93 35.15
CA ARG A 471 -10.08 -18.31 35.62
C ARG A 471 -11.50 -18.49 36.18
N PHE A 472 -12.17 -19.59 35.82
CA PHE A 472 -13.44 -19.95 36.44
C PHE A 472 -13.22 -20.38 37.90
N ARG A 473 -12.41 -21.42 38.13
CA ARG A 473 -11.96 -21.84 39.46
C ARG A 473 -10.56 -21.32 39.71
N ARG A 474 -10.36 -20.63 40.85
CA ARG A 474 -9.08 -20.01 41.23
C ARG A 474 -7.96 -21.04 41.43
N GLU A 475 -8.32 -22.18 42.00
CA GLU A 475 -7.42 -23.29 42.36
C GLU A 475 -6.81 -23.99 41.14
N LEU A 476 -7.53 -23.98 40.02
CA LEU A 476 -7.09 -24.64 38.79
C LEU A 476 -6.34 -23.64 37.90
N GLU A 477 -5.35 -24.14 37.17
CA GLU A 477 -4.66 -23.34 36.15
C GLU A 477 -5.62 -22.86 35.06
N TRP A 478 -5.25 -21.76 34.40
CA TRP A 478 -6.06 -21.28 33.29
C TRP A 478 -6.03 -22.26 32.12
N ALA A 479 -7.23 -22.62 31.65
CA ALA A 479 -7.45 -23.42 30.47
C ALA A 479 -8.73 -22.96 29.77
N PRO A 480 -8.93 -23.27 28.47
CA PRO A 480 -10.16 -22.91 27.78
C PRO A 480 -11.44 -23.41 28.48
N TRP A 481 -11.37 -24.55 29.17
CA TRP A 481 -12.45 -25.15 29.97
C TRP A 481 -12.45 -24.78 31.45
N ASN A 482 -11.53 -23.91 31.87
CA ASN A 482 -11.52 -23.26 33.17
C ASN A 482 -11.49 -21.73 32.97
N SER A 483 -12.34 -21.24 32.06
CA SER A 483 -12.35 -19.84 31.67
C SER A 483 -13.73 -19.21 31.89
N LEU A 484 -13.74 -17.91 32.19
CA LEU A 484 -14.92 -17.07 32.20
C LEU A 484 -14.64 -15.79 31.41
N LEU A 485 -15.57 -15.42 30.53
CA LEU A 485 -15.53 -14.14 29.83
C LEU A 485 -16.37 -13.12 30.60
N LEU A 486 -15.72 -12.10 31.17
CA LEU A 486 -16.33 -11.10 32.05
C LEU A 486 -15.89 -9.70 31.64
N THR A 487 -16.61 -8.66 32.05
CA THR A 487 -16.12 -7.27 31.91
C THR A 487 -14.97 -6.99 32.89
N THR A 488 -14.24 -5.90 32.70
CA THR A 488 -13.11 -5.55 33.58
C THR A 488 -13.51 -5.39 35.05
N THR A 489 -14.72 -4.86 35.31
CA THR A 489 -15.28 -4.66 36.64
C THR A 489 -15.76 -5.99 37.23
N GLU A 490 -16.49 -6.80 36.46
CA GLU A 490 -16.92 -8.14 36.86
C GLU A 490 -15.74 -9.07 37.17
N ALA A 491 -14.69 -9.01 36.35
CA ALA A 491 -13.47 -9.78 36.54
C ALA A 491 -12.76 -9.43 37.87
N ALA A 492 -12.78 -8.16 38.26
CA ALA A 492 -12.19 -7.72 39.53
C ALA A 492 -13.00 -8.26 40.72
N VAL A 493 -14.34 -8.20 40.64
CA VAL A 493 -15.23 -8.79 41.65
C VAL A 493 -15.03 -10.30 41.73
N HIS A 494 -15.01 -10.99 40.58
CA HIS A 494 -14.81 -12.43 40.52
C HIS A 494 -13.48 -12.87 41.15
N HIS A 495 -12.42 -12.08 41.02
CA HIS A 495 -11.12 -12.41 41.61
C HIS A 495 -11.13 -12.37 43.16
N GLY A 496 -12.03 -11.59 43.77
CA GLY A 496 -12.19 -11.48 45.22
C GLY A 496 -13.02 -12.59 45.86
N ILE A 497 -13.68 -13.44 45.07
CA ILE A 497 -14.57 -14.50 45.57
C ILE A 497 -13.74 -15.73 45.96
N ALA A 498 -13.94 -16.23 47.19
CA ALA A 498 -13.39 -17.51 47.64
C ALA A 498 -14.29 -18.68 47.21
N ASP A 499 -15.59 -18.61 47.55
CA ASP A 499 -16.58 -19.65 47.24
C ASP A 499 -17.51 -19.24 46.10
N ILE A 500 -17.26 -19.81 44.92
CA ILE A 500 -18.00 -19.55 43.68
C ILE A 500 -19.43 -20.11 43.76
N GLU A 501 -19.62 -21.24 44.43
CA GLU A 501 -20.91 -21.96 44.51
C GLU A 501 -21.94 -21.24 45.38
N ASN A 502 -21.49 -20.49 46.40
CA ASN A 502 -22.37 -19.72 47.28
C ASN A 502 -22.63 -18.29 46.78
N PHE A 503 -21.73 -17.75 45.94
CA PHE A 503 -21.84 -16.36 45.45
C PHE A 503 -22.74 -16.23 44.22
N TYR A 504 -22.67 -17.17 43.27
CA TYR A 504 -23.45 -17.10 42.03
C TYR A 504 -24.76 -17.87 42.12
N ASP A 505 -25.82 -17.32 41.50
CA ASP A 505 -27.10 -18.03 41.35
C ASP A 505 -26.92 -19.36 40.57
N ALA A 506 -27.69 -20.38 40.94
CA ALA A 506 -27.62 -21.72 40.38
C ALA A 506 -27.85 -21.74 38.86
N ARG A 507 -28.64 -20.79 38.33
CA ARG A 507 -28.86 -20.63 36.89
C ARG A 507 -27.60 -20.17 36.15
N LEU A 508 -26.87 -19.20 36.72
CA LEU A 508 -25.61 -18.68 36.16
C LEU A 508 -24.50 -19.72 36.26
N LEU A 509 -24.40 -20.44 37.37
CA LEU A 509 -23.45 -21.55 37.52
C LEU A 509 -23.67 -22.63 36.47
N ARG A 510 -24.92 -23.05 36.25
CA ARG A 510 -25.27 -23.99 35.17
C ARG A 510 -24.81 -23.46 33.81
N LYS A 511 -25.07 -22.19 33.49
CA LYS A 511 -24.60 -21.53 32.26
C LYS A 511 -23.07 -21.63 32.13
N PHE A 512 -22.32 -21.28 33.18
CA PHE A 512 -20.85 -21.34 33.16
C PHE A 512 -20.31 -22.77 33.02
N HIS A 513 -20.90 -23.73 33.72
CA HIS A 513 -20.54 -25.14 33.58
C HIS A 513 -20.80 -25.66 32.17
N THR A 514 -21.95 -25.36 31.57
CA THR A 514 -22.25 -25.76 30.19
C THR A 514 -21.25 -25.15 29.20
N LYS A 515 -20.91 -23.87 29.34
CA LYS A 515 -19.93 -23.19 28.47
C LYS A 515 -18.52 -23.77 28.62
N ASN A 516 -18.08 -24.04 29.84
CA ASN A 516 -16.80 -24.69 30.10
C ASN A 516 -16.74 -26.12 29.58
N LEU A 517 -17.84 -26.87 29.67
CA LEU A 517 -17.95 -28.20 29.08
C LEU A 517 -17.87 -28.16 27.54
N GLN A 518 -18.55 -27.20 26.91
CA GLN A 518 -18.42 -26.95 25.47
C GLN A 518 -16.97 -26.62 25.07
N ALA A 519 -16.27 -25.83 25.87
CA ALA A 519 -14.86 -25.51 25.65
C ALA A 519 -13.96 -26.74 25.77
N ARG A 520 -14.23 -27.63 26.73
CA ARG A 520 -13.51 -28.90 26.88
C ARG A 520 -13.69 -29.80 25.66
N MET A 521 -14.91 -29.90 25.13
CA MET A 521 -15.19 -30.69 23.93
C MET A 521 -14.49 -30.12 22.68
N ARG A 522 -14.45 -28.79 22.54
CA ARG A 522 -13.87 -28.13 21.35
C ARG A 522 -12.35 -28.03 21.37
N PHE A 523 -11.75 -27.87 22.55
CA PHE A 523 -10.31 -27.62 22.71
C PHE A 523 -9.56 -28.76 23.39
N GLY A 524 -10.19 -29.90 23.70
CA GLY A 524 -9.56 -31.05 24.33
C GLY A 524 -8.31 -31.54 23.59
N SER A 525 -8.32 -31.52 22.25
CA SER A 525 -7.18 -31.90 21.40
C SER A 525 -5.96 -30.97 21.53
N VAL A 526 -6.15 -29.74 22.02
CA VAL A 526 -5.05 -28.79 22.29
C VAL A 526 -4.22 -29.23 23.51
N SER A 527 -4.84 -29.95 24.46
CA SER A 527 -4.17 -30.55 25.61
C SER A 527 -3.24 -31.70 25.22
N GLU A 528 -3.65 -32.53 24.26
CA GLU A 528 -2.86 -33.67 23.77
C GLU A 528 -1.58 -33.18 23.08
N ALA A 529 -1.67 -32.06 22.36
CA ALA A 529 -0.51 -31.43 21.73
C ALA A 529 0.51 -30.89 22.76
N GLN A 530 0.10 -30.48 23.96
CA GLN A 530 1.02 -30.05 25.02
C GLN A 530 1.78 -31.24 25.64
N ARG A 531 1.12 -32.39 25.85
CA ARG A 531 1.78 -33.61 26.35
C ARG A 531 2.92 -34.04 25.43
N ASN A 532 2.70 -33.99 24.12
CA ASN A 532 3.70 -34.35 23.11
C ASN A 532 4.87 -33.36 22.98
N ILE A 533 4.77 -32.14 23.53
CA ILE A 533 5.86 -31.15 23.53
C ILE A 533 6.74 -31.30 24.78
N VAL A 534 6.16 -31.77 25.89
CA VAL A 534 6.85 -31.93 27.19
C VAL A 534 7.55 -33.29 27.30
N THR A 535 7.10 -34.32 26.59
CA THR A 535 7.86 -35.56 26.42
C THR A 535 8.67 -35.51 25.12
N PRO A 536 9.98 -35.16 25.14
CA PRO A 536 10.85 -35.68 24.11
C PRO A 536 10.78 -37.20 24.25
N SER A 537 10.47 -37.89 23.16
CA SER A 537 10.55 -39.35 23.07
C SER A 537 11.84 -39.81 23.74
N SER A 538 11.72 -40.54 24.86
CA SER A 538 12.75 -41.49 25.26
C SER A 538 12.92 -42.42 24.06
N MET A 539 14.00 -42.20 23.31
CA MET A 539 14.46 -43.17 22.33
C MET A 539 14.86 -44.38 23.16
N ASP A 540 13.99 -45.39 23.15
CA ASP A 540 14.35 -46.75 23.55
C ASP A 540 15.41 -47.26 22.57
N ASN A 541 16.58 -47.61 23.14
CA ASN A 541 17.68 -48.46 22.65
C ASN A 541 18.09 -48.43 21.17
#